data_AF-A0A1A2RWM3-F1
#
_entry.id   AF-A0A1A2RWM3-F1
#
_cell.length_a   1.000
_cell.length_b   1.000
_cell.length_c   1.000
_cell.angle_alpha   90.00
_cell.angle_beta   90.00
_cell.angle_gamma   90.00
#
_symmetry.space_group_name_H-M   'P 1'
#
loop_
_entity.id
_entity.type
_entity.pdbx_description
1 polymer ?
#
loop_
_entity_poly.entity_id
_entity_poly.type
_entity_poly.pdbx_seq_one_letter_code
_entity_poly.pdbx_strand_id
1 'polypeptide(L)'
;MEEMTKKEMEAILLAHEKGELEEDLDATMATLVDNPHYELPTLGFAFDGYEAVREAYSRIMPGTRSRNVAAKMRVHAIAANTLVREAHVSFTTSAGERVTGNYIVVMSFDPEQRLISGERMYMDTNFAAMMAENLGPDFASVPGVTKLSDVAPMIDRHDAYEVAERHGITIN
;
A
#
# COMPACT_ATOMS: atom_id res chain seq x y z
N MET A 1 -6.90 -23.00 0.53
CA MET A 1 -7.35 -21.71 -0.02
C MET A 1 -6.94 -21.69 -1.47
N GLU A 2 -7.84 -21.30 -2.38
CA GLU A 2 -7.52 -21.20 -3.81
C GLU A 2 -6.49 -20.08 -4.02
N GLU A 3 -5.49 -20.32 -4.87
CA GLU A 3 -4.49 -19.31 -5.22
C GLU A 3 -4.92 -18.63 -6.52
N MET A 4 -5.01 -17.30 -6.47
CA MET A 4 -5.27 -16.48 -7.64
C MET A 4 -4.08 -16.53 -8.59
N THR A 5 -4.35 -16.59 -9.88
CA THR A 5 -3.30 -16.49 -10.89
C THR A 5 -2.73 -15.07 -10.94
N LYS A 6 -1.48 -14.97 -11.40
CA LYS A 6 -0.84 -13.67 -11.69
C LYS A 6 -1.75 -12.75 -12.52
N LYS A 7 -2.35 -13.30 -13.58
CA LYS A 7 -3.17 -12.55 -14.53
C LYS A 7 -4.44 -11.99 -13.87
N GLU A 8 -5.03 -12.71 -12.93
CA GLU A 8 -6.21 -12.25 -12.18
C GLU A 8 -5.83 -11.09 -11.24
N MET A 9 -4.74 -11.24 -10.49
CA MET A 9 -4.23 -10.17 -9.61
C MET A 9 -3.84 -8.91 -10.41
N GLU A 10 -3.14 -9.06 -11.54
CA GLU A 10 -2.78 -7.94 -12.41
C GLU A 10 -4.01 -7.26 -13.05
N ALA A 11 -5.07 -8.01 -13.35
CA ALA A 11 -6.30 -7.44 -13.88
C ALA A 11 -7.03 -6.56 -12.85
N ILE A 12 -7.08 -7.01 -11.59
CA ILE A 12 -7.66 -6.23 -10.48
C ILE A 12 -6.80 -4.99 -10.21
N LEU A 13 -5.47 -5.16 -10.14
CA LEU A 13 -4.54 -4.05 -9.95
C LEU A 13 -4.69 -3.00 -11.05
N LEU A 14 -4.80 -3.42 -12.32
CA LEU A 14 -4.98 -2.49 -13.43
C LEU A 14 -6.31 -1.72 -13.32
N ALA A 15 -7.39 -2.36 -12.88
CA ALA A 15 -8.67 -1.68 -12.63
C ALA A 15 -8.55 -0.66 -11.49
N HIS A 16 -7.82 -1.01 -10.44
CA HIS A 16 -7.54 -0.13 -9.30
C HIS A 16 -6.73 1.09 -9.73
N GLU A 17 -5.58 0.89 -10.38
CA GLU A 17 -4.71 1.97 -10.87
C GLU A 17 -5.44 2.88 -11.87
N LYS A 18 -6.33 2.32 -12.70
CA LYS A 18 -7.16 3.12 -13.60
C LYS A 18 -8.06 4.07 -12.81
N GLY A 19 -8.74 3.60 -11.76
CA GLY A 19 -9.56 4.44 -10.89
C GLY A 19 -8.73 5.56 -10.25
N GLU A 20 -7.55 5.23 -9.72
CA GLU A 20 -6.64 6.20 -9.11
C GLU A 20 -6.17 7.29 -10.10
N LEU A 21 -5.74 6.90 -11.30
CA LEU A 21 -5.25 7.81 -12.34
C LEU A 21 -6.37 8.63 -12.99
N GLU A 22 -7.59 8.11 -12.97
CA GLU A 22 -8.78 8.82 -13.42
C GLU A 22 -9.39 9.73 -12.35
N GLU A 23 -8.87 9.67 -11.13
CA GLU A 23 -9.41 10.35 -9.94
C GLU A 23 -10.88 9.95 -9.67
N ASP A 24 -11.23 8.69 -10.00
CA ASP A 24 -12.56 8.09 -9.79
C ASP A 24 -12.55 7.27 -8.48
N LEU A 25 -12.89 7.94 -7.38
CA LEU A 25 -12.90 7.34 -6.05
C LEU A 25 -13.83 6.13 -5.95
N ASP A 26 -14.99 6.17 -6.59
CA ASP A 26 -15.95 5.06 -6.50
C ASP A 26 -15.45 3.84 -7.29
N ALA A 27 -14.82 4.06 -8.45
CA ALA A 27 -14.18 2.98 -9.19
C ALA A 27 -13.00 2.37 -8.42
N THR A 28 -12.16 3.18 -7.77
CA THR A 28 -11.08 2.68 -6.92
C THR A 28 -11.64 1.84 -5.77
N MET A 29 -12.61 2.37 -5.03
CA MET A 29 -13.19 1.68 -3.88
C MET A 29 -13.94 0.41 -4.26
N ALA A 30 -14.50 0.32 -5.47
CA ALA A 30 -15.17 -0.89 -5.98
C ALA A 30 -14.22 -2.09 -6.19
N THR A 31 -12.91 -1.87 -6.15
CA THR A 31 -11.91 -2.95 -6.27
C THR A 31 -11.51 -3.56 -4.93
N LEU A 32 -12.02 -3.03 -3.82
CA LEU A 32 -11.67 -3.45 -2.47
C LEU A 32 -12.74 -4.34 -1.86
N VAL A 33 -12.34 -5.24 -0.96
CA VAL A 33 -13.28 -5.94 -0.07
C VAL A 33 -13.97 -4.95 0.89
N ASP A 34 -15.01 -5.40 1.60
CA ASP A 34 -15.76 -4.56 2.54
C ASP A 34 -14.95 -4.08 3.76
N ASN A 35 -13.98 -4.89 4.22
CA ASN A 35 -13.12 -4.55 5.35
C ASN A 35 -11.63 -4.68 5.00
N PRO A 36 -11.11 -3.79 4.14
CA PRO A 36 -9.72 -3.82 3.72
C PRO A 36 -8.80 -3.32 4.84
N HIS A 37 -7.56 -3.82 4.87
CA HIS A 37 -6.53 -3.39 5.82
C HIS A 37 -5.36 -2.75 5.09
N TYR A 38 -5.04 -1.51 5.44
CA TYR A 38 -3.98 -0.74 4.80
C TYR A 38 -2.93 -0.28 5.81
N GLU A 39 -1.68 -0.21 5.37
CA GLU A 39 -0.58 0.35 6.15
C GLU A 39 0.25 1.31 5.31
N LEU A 40 0.67 2.41 5.94
CA LEU A 40 1.69 3.32 5.45
C LEU A 40 2.86 3.35 6.45
N PRO A 41 3.74 2.33 6.46
CA PRO A 41 4.74 2.16 7.52
C PRO A 41 5.69 3.35 7.64
N THR A 42 6.08 3.98 6.53
CA THR A 42 6.92 5.19 6.55
C THR A 42 6.26 6.36 7.28
N LEU A 43 4.92 6.42 7.31
CA LEU A 43 4.14 7.43 8.02
C LEU A 43 3.65 6.96 9.39
N GLY A 44 3.84 5.67 9.72
CA GLY A 44 3.43 5.09 10.99
C GLY A 44 1.92 4.88 11.14
N PHE A 45 1.16 4.76 10.04
CA PHE A 45 -0.29 4.55 10.06
C PHE A 45 -0.68 3.13 9.65
N ALA A 46 -1.71 2.61 10.32
CA ALA A 46 -2.54 1.51 9.85
C ALA A 46 -3.99 1.97 9.83
N PHE A 47 -4.79 1.52 8.86
CA PHE A 47 -6.20 1.87 8.80
C PHE A 47 -7.05 0.74 8.22
N ASP A 48 -8.20 0.55 8.86
CA ASP A 48 -9.08 -0.59 8.67
C ASP A 48 -10.48 -0.16 8.23
N GLY A 49 -11.04 -0.92 7.30
CA GLY A 49 -12.42 -0.79 6.89
C GLY A 49 -12.64 0.20 5.75
N TYR A 50 -13.77 0.02 5.06
CA TYR A 50 -14.12 0.75 3.85
C TYR A 50 -14.05 2.26 4.03
N GLU A 51 -14.61 2.79 5.12
CA GLU A 51 -14.68 4.25 5.35
C GLU A 51 -13.31 4.89 5.58
N ALA A 52 -12.43 4.24 6.36
CA ALA A 52 -11.10 4.77 6.62
C ALA A 52 -10.24 4.76 5.35
N VAL A 53 -10.33 3.69 4.56
CA VAL A 53 -9.64 3.59 3.27
C VAL A 53 -10.21 4.57 2.25
N ARG A 54 -11.54 4.75 2.19
CA ARG A 54 -12.19 5.76 1.34
C ARG A 54 -11.72 7.16 1.67
N GLU A 55 -11.60 7.50 2.96
CA GLU A 55 -11.10 8.80 3.39
C GLU A 55 -9.61 8.99 3.07
N ALA A 56 -8.79 7.95 3.16
CA ALA A 56 -7.42 8.03 2.70
C ALA A 56 -7.35 8.32 1.19
N TYR A 57 -8.11 7.58 0.37
CA TYR A 57 -8.18 7.79 -1.08
C TYR A 57 -8.71 9.18 -1.46
N SER A 58 -9.76 9.67 -0.77
CA SER A 58 -10.35 10.99 -1.02
C SER A 58 -9.33 12.12 -0.86
N ARG A 59 -8.36 11.94 0.03
CA ARG A 59 -7.28 12.91 0.32
C ARG A 59 -6.10 12.79 -0.65
N ILE A 60 -5.70 11.57 -1.04
CA ILE A 60 -4.49 11.35 -1.86
C ILE A 60 -4.75 11.46 -3.37
N MET A 61 -5.92 11.07 -3.85
CA MET A 61 -6.22 11.00 -5.30
C MET A 61 -6.22 12.36 -6.01
N PRO A 62 -6.77 13.46 -5.44
CA PRO A 62 -6.75 14.79 -6.08
C PRO A 62 -5.34 15.34 -6.39
N GLY A 63 -4.29 14.68 -5.90
CA GLY A 63 -2.89 14.98 -6.18
C GLY A 63 -2.35 14.33 -7.46
N THR A 64 -2.96 13.27 -7.98
CA THR A 64 -2.36 12.44 -9.03
C THR A 64 -2.11 13.21 -10.32
N ARG A 65 -3.13 13.89 -10.87
CA ARG A 65 -2.97 14.69 -12.10
C ARG A 65 -2.35 16.05 -11.80
N SER A 66 -2.79 16.70 -10.74
CA SER A 66 -2.35 18.05 -10.38
C SER A 66 -0.85 18.13 -10.05
N ARG A 67 -0.30 17.08 -9.42
CA ARG A 67 1.14 16.94 -9.13
C ARG A 67 1.90 16.19 -10.23
N ASN A 68 1.28 15.90 -11.37
CA ASN A 68 1.90 15.19 -12.49
C ASN A 68 2.57 13.89 -12.02
N VAL A 69 1.89 13.10 -11.19
CA VAL A 69 2.44 11.85 -10.64
C VAL A 69 2.65 10.85 -11.77
N ALA A 70 3.85 10.29 -11.86
CA ALA A 70 4.19 9.26 -12.83
C ALA A 70 5.08 8.21 -12.17
N ALA A 71 4.80 6.93 -12.38
CA ALA A 71 5.58 5.84 -11.82
C ALA A 71 6.15 4.92 -12.90
N LYS A 72 7.36 4.40 -12.66
CA LYS A 72 7.98 3.37 -13.49
C LYS A 72 8.42 2.20 -12.62
N MET A 73 7.81 1.06 -12.89
CA MET A 73 8.08 -0.19 -12.21
C MET A 73 9.54 -0.64 -12.37
N ARG A 74 10.10 -1.19 -11.29
CA ARG A 74 11.45 -1.78 -11.19
C ARG A 74 11.38 -3.27 -10.89
N VAL A 75 10.55 -3.66 -9.92
CA VAL A 75 10.31 -5.05 -9.51
C VAL A 75 8.83 -5.33 -9.59
N HIS A 76 8.50 -6.54 -10.05
CA HIS A 76 7.15 -7.08 -10.04
C HIS A 76 7.24 -8.56 -9.69
N ALA A 77 6.79 -8.90 -8.50
CA ALA A 77 6.80 -10.27 -7.98
C ALA A 77 5.43 -10.64 -7.46
N ILE A 78 5.17 -11.95 -7.39
CA ILE A 78 3.94 -12.50 -6.84
C ILE A 78 4.30 -13.56 -5.80
N ALA A 79 3.45 -13.66 -4.79
CA ALA A 79 3.39 -14.75 -3.82
C ALA A 79 1.92 -15.18 -3.67
N ALA A 80 1.63 -16.10 -2.75
CA ALA A 80 0.26 -16.57 -2.52
C ALA A 80 -0.70 -15.39 -2.27
N ASN A 81 -1.62 -15.17 -3.22
CA ASN A 81 -2.61 -14.08 -3.24
C ASN A 81 -2.03 -12.70 -2.91
N THR A 82 -0.77 -12.46 -3.29
CA THR A 82 -0.04 -11.23 -2.99
C THR A 82 0.76 -10.79 -4.21
N LEU A 83 0.73 -9.50 -4.51
CA LEU A 83 1.56 -8.87 -5.53
C LEU A 83 2.49 -7.85 -4.88
N VAL A 84 3.76 -7.91 -5.22
CA VAL A 84 4.79 -6.98 -4.76
C VAL A 84 5.29 -6.17 -5.95
N ARG A 85 5.27 -4.84 -5.82
CA ARG A 85 5.77 -3.93 -6.83
C ARG A 85 6.71 -2.90 -6.22
N GLU A 86 7.90 -2.77 -6.78
CA GLU A 86 8.80 -1.64 -6.53
C GLU A 86 8.74 -0.69 -7.74
N ALA A 87 8.71 0.62 -7.50
CA ALA A 87 8.76 1.61 -8.58
C ALA A 87 9.53 2.86 -8.20
N HIS A 88 10.09 3.52 -9.21
CA HIS A 88 10.39 4.95 -9.13
C HIS A 88 9.11 5.73 -9.31
N VAL A 89 8.95 6.83 -8.57
CA VAL A 89 7.81 7.76 -8.72
C VAL A 89 8.34 9.18 -8.86
N SER A 90 7.86 9.91 -9.85
CA SER A 90 8.17 11.32 -10.04
C SER A 90 6.91 12.15 -9.91
N PHE A 91 6.99 13.26 -9.20
CA PHE A 91 5.88 14.17 -8.94
C PHE A 91 6.40 15.60 -8.75
N THR A 92 5.48 16.56 -8.87
CA THR A 92 5.75 17.99 -8.65
C THR A 92 5.32 18.34 -7.23
N THR A 93 6.24 18.89 -6.43
CA THR A 93 5.96 19.32 -5.04
C THR A 93 5.02 20.54 -5.02
N SER A 94 4.45 20.88 -3.85
CA SER A 94 3.67 22.13 -3.69
C SER A 94 4.48 23.40 -3.96
N ALA A 95 5.81 23.32 -3.86
CA ALA A 95 6.72 24.40 -4.24
C ALA A 95 6.98 24.49 -5.75
N GLY A 96 6.42 23.57 -6.56
CA GLY A 96 6.59 23.53 -8.02
C GLY A 96 7.84 22.80 -8.49
N GLU A 97 8.57 22.13 -7.61
CA GLU A 97 9.79 21.39 -7.96
C GLU A 97 9.47 19.98 -8.45
N ARG A 98 10.11 19.54 -9.53
CA ARG A 98 10.01 18.15 -10.00
C ARG A 98 11.02 17.27 -9.27
N VAL A 99 10.53 16.33 -8.48
CA VAL A 99 11.38 15.40 -7.71
C VAL A 99 11.07 13.96 -8.08
N THR A 100 11.98 13.06 -7.70
CA THR A 100 11.81 11.60 -7.83
C THR A 100 12.00 10.96 -6.47
N GLY A 101 11.12 10.01 -6.16
CA GLY A 101 11.25 9.09 -5.04
C GLY A 101 11.07 7.65 -5.48
N ASN A 102 10.84 6.79 -4.50
CA ASN A 102 10.69 5.34 -4.63
C ASN A 102 9.59 4.85 -3.70
N TYR A 103 8.91 3.78 -4.10
CA TYR A 103 8.06 3.02 -3.22
C TYR A 103 8.13 1.52 -3.50
N ILE A 104 7.80 0.74 -2.48
CA ILE A 104 7.45 -0.68 -2.58
C ILE A 104 6.03 -0.82 -2.05
N VAL A 105 5.18 -1.47 -2.82
CA VAL A 105 3.83 -1.82 -2.40
C VAL A 105 3.69 -3.33 -2.34
N VAL A 106 3.06 -3.82 -1.27
CA VAL A 106 2.64 -5.21 -1.11
C VAL A 106 1.11 -5.22 -1.08
N MET A 107 0.50 -5.68 -2.16
CA MET A 107 -0.94 -5.79 -2.35
C MET A 107 -1.40 -7.20 -2.01
N SER A 108 -2.40 -7.31 -1.14
CA SER A 108 -3.03 -8.58 -0.78
C SER A 108 -4.41 -8.68 -1.42
N PHE A 109 -4.79 -9.89 -1.86
CA PHE A 109 -6.05 -10.16 -2.53
C PHE A 109 -6.87 -11.21 -1.76
N ASP A 110 -8.17 -11.03 -1.74
CA ASP A 110 -9.12 -12.04 -1.28
C ASP A 110 -9.41 -13.00 -2.45
N PRO A 111 -9.07 -14.30 -2.35
CA PRO A 111 -9.25 -15.25 -3.45
C PRO A 111 -10.71 -15.62 -3.73
N GLU A 112 -11.60 -15.47 -2.76
CA GLU A 112 -13.03 -15.80 -2.91
C GLU A 112 -13.77 -14.64 -3.57
N GLN A 113 -13.53 -13.42 -3.08
CA GLN A 113 -14.16 -12.20 -3.59
C GLN A 113 -13.51 -11.70 -4.87
N ARG A 114 -12.23 -12.06 -5.11
CA ARG A 114 -11.40 -11.56 -6.21
C ARG A 114 -11.28 -10.02 -6.19
N LEU A 115 -11.03 -9.50 -4.98
CA LEU A 115 -10.87 -8.08 -4.69
C LEU A 115 -9.60 -7.86 -3.86
N ILE A 116 -9.15 -6.61 -3.77
CA ILE A 116 -8.02 -6.24 -2.92
C ILE A 116 -8.47 -6.30 -1.45
N SER A 117 -7.77 -7.08 -0.65
CA SER A 117 -7.99 -7.19 0.79
C SER A 117 -7.13 -6.24 1.61
N GLY A 118 -6.06 -5.72 1.02
CA GLY A 118 -5.21 -4.75 1.71
C GLY A 118 -3.97 -4.34 0.95
N GLU A 119 -3.29 -3.34 1.49
CA GLU A 119 -2.09 -2.77 0.90
C GLU A 119 -1.11 -2.31 1.98
N ARG A 120 0.17 -2.62 1.79
CA ARG A 120 1.26 -2.04 2.59
C ARG A 120 2.19 -1.27 1.66
N MET A 121 2.21 0.06 1.79
CA MET A 121 3.04 0.92 0.95
C MET A 121 4.22 1.51 1.74
N TYR A 122 5.42 1.06 1.40
CA TYR A 122 6.68 1.59 1.89
C TYR A 122 7.19 2.65 0.93
N MET A 123 7.58 3.79 1.46
CA MET A 123 7.92 4.97 0.67
C MET A 123 9.27 5.51 1.11
N ASP A 124 10.02 6.12 0.19
CA ASP A 124 11.15 6.96 0.58
C ASP A 124 10.69 8.32 1.11
N THR A 125 11.65 9.14 1.54
CA THR A 125 11.38 10.43 2.18
C THR A 125 10.67 11.42 1.27
N ASN A 126 10.92 11.39 -0.04
CA ASN A 126 10.28 12.32 -0.97
C ASN A 126 8.80 11.97 -1.12
N PHE A 127 8.50 10.71 -1.42
CA PHE A 127 7.13 10.29 -1.64
C PHE A 127 6.31 10.29 -0.34
N ALA A 128 6.93 9.93 0.79
CA ALA A 128 6.30 10.05 2.11
C ALA A 128 5.92 11.50 2.45
N ALA A 129 6.77 12.49 2.13
CA ALA A 129 6.44 13.89 2.36
C ALA A 129 5.22 14.35 1.55
N MET A 130 5.13 13.94 0.28
CA MET A 130 3.96 14.21 -0.57
C MET A 130 2.69 13.58 -0.02
N MET A 131 2.76 12.32 0.40
CA MET A 131 1.63 11.59 0.97
C MET A 131 1.16 12.19 2.30
N ALA A 132 2.10 12.55 3.19
CA ALA A 132 1.77 13.22 4.45
C ALA A 132 1.09 14.57 4.24
N GLU A 133 1.53 15.35 3.24
CA GLU A 133 0.89 16.62 2.88
C GLU A 133 -0.55 16.41 2.38
N ASN A 134 -0.77 15.42 1.50
CA ASN A 134 -2.09 15.12 0.97
C ASN A 134 -3.05 14.60 2.07
N LEU A 135 -2.57 13.69 2.91
CA LEU A 135 -3.36 13.15 4.03
C LEU A 135 -3.70 14.22 5.06
N GLY A 136 -2.83 15.19 5.28
CA GLY A 136 -3.06 16.26 6.24
C GLY A 136 -2.85 15.86 7.71
N PRO A 137 -2.74 16.85 8.61
CA PRO A 137 -2.34 16.63 10.00
C PRO A 137 -3.42 15.97 10.87
N ASP A 138 -4.68 16.02 10.44
CA ASP A 138 -5.83 15.45 11.15
C ASP A 138 -6.09 13.99 10.78
N PHE A 139 -5.35 13.41 9.82
CA PHE A 139 -5.57 12.04 9.35
C PHE A 139 -5.53 11.00 10.49
N ALA A 140 -4.65 11.20 11.48
CA ALA A 140 -4.55 10.34 12.66
C ALA A 140 -5.82 10.31 13.53
N SER A 141 -6.75 11.26 13.33
CA SER A 141 -8.03 11.36 14.04
C SER A 141 -9.20 10.77 13.25
N VAL A 142 -8.98 10.33 12.01
CA VAL A 142 -10.02 9.68 11.19
C VAL A 142 -10.41 8.36 11.84
N PRO A 143 -11.72 8.08 12.05
CA PRO A 143 -12.17 6.80 12.58
C PRO A 143 -11.66 5.63 11.74
N GLY A 144 -11.10 4.61 12.41
CA GLY A 144 -10.48 3.45 11.74
C GLY A 144 -8.99 3.62 11.43
N VAL A 145 -8.42 4.82 11.62
CA VAL A 145 -6.96 5.04 11.57
C VAL A 145 -6.34 4.83 12.95
N THR A 146 -5.24 4.11 12.99
CA THR A 146 -4.44 3.84 14.18
C THR A 146 -2.95 4.08 13.92
N LYS A 147 -2.16 4.20 14.99
CA LYS A 147 -0.71 4.13 14.86
C LYS A 147 -0.33 2.67 14.60
N LEU A 148 0.53 2.46 13.60
CA LEU A 148 1.02 1.13 13.26
C LEU A 148 1.70 0.44 14.45
N SER A 149 2.40 1.20 15.31
CA SER A 149 3.03 0.70 16.53
C SER A 149 2.06 0.10 17.54
N ASP A 150 0.79 0.49 17.49
CA ASP A 150 -0.22 0.07 18.46
C ASP A 150 -0.90 -1.25 18.04
N VAL A 151 -0.78 -1.62 16.75
CA VAL A 151 -1.40 -2.81 16.16
C VAL A 151 -0.40 -3.86 15.68
N ALA A 152 0.86 -3.46 15.41
CA ALA A 152 1.91 -4.39 15.02
C ALA A 152 2.25 -5.36 16.17
N PRO A 153 2.45 -6.66 15.89
CA PRO A 153 2.76 -7.63 16.92
C PRO A 153 4.15 -7.38 17.50
N MET A 154 4.28 -7.55 18.82
CA MET A 154 5.58 -7.67 19.48
C MET A 154 6.18 -9.04 19.16
N ILE A 155 7.41 -9.04 18.63
CA ILE A 155 8.13 -10.26 18.25
C ILE A 155 9.32 -10.44 19.19
N ASP A 156 9.27 -11.49 20.01
CA ASP A 156 10.31 -11.76 21.02
C ASP A 156 11.49 -12.55 20.47
N ARG A 157 11.34 -13.20 19.30
CA ARG A 157 12.37 -14.07 18.71
C ARG A 157 12.41 -13.93 17.19
N HIS A 158 13.62 -13.78 16.65
CA HIS A 158 13.84 -13.73 15.20
C HIS A 158 13.52 -15.08 14.55
N ASP A 159 12.74 -15.07 13.48
CA ASP A 159 12.38 -16.26 12.69
C ASP A 159 13.59 -17.04 12.13
N ALA A 160 14.72 -16.36 11.90
CA ALA A 160 15.97 -16.96 11.46
C ALA A 160 16.46 -18.11 12.37
N TYR A 161 16.14 -18.09 13.68
CA TYR A 161 16.46 -19.21 14.57
C TYR A 161 15.69 -20.48 14.19
N GLU A 162 14.41 -20.37 13.87
CA GLU A 162 13.60 -21.53 13.43
C GLU A 162 14.02 -22.00 12.05
N VAL A 163 14.36 -21.06 11.15
CA VAL A 163 14.90 -21.39 9.83
C VAL A 163 16.23 -22.15 9.98
N ALA A 164 17.13 -21.68 10.83
CA ALA A 164 18.40 -22.33 11.09
C ALA A 164 18.22 -23.75 11.65
N GLU A 165 17.30 -23.95 12.59
CA GLU A 165 16.96 -25.27 13.13
C GLU A 165 16.50 -26.25 12.03
N ARG A 166 15.64 -25.80 11.11
CA ARG A 166 15.20 -26.60 9.95
C ARG A 166 16.35 -27.01 9.03
N HIS A 167 17.44 -26.25 9.02
CA HIS A 167 18.66 -26.52 8.27
C HIS A 167 19.77 -27.19 9.10
N GLY A 168 19.52 -27.54 10.36
CA GLY A 168 20.53 -28.11 11.26
C GLY A 168 21.67 -27.15 11.60
N ILE A 169 21.45 -25.84 11.48
CA ILE A 169 22.39 -24.77 11.79
C ILE A 169 22.05 -24.21 13.18
N THR A 170 23.07 -23.94 13.99
CA THR A 170 22.92 -23.22 15.26
C THR A 170 23.34 -21.76 15.10
N ILE A 171 22.46 -20.83 15.47
CA ILE A 171 22.79 -19.41 15.63
C ILE A 171 23.03 -19.18 17.12
N ASN A 172 24.21 -18.67 17.48
CA ASN A 172 24.60 -18.32 18.86
C ASN A 172 24.44 -16.83 19.13
#